data_AF-A0A837KLX1-F1
#
_entry.id   AF-A0A837KLX1-F1
#
_cell.length_a   1.000
_cell.length_b   1.000
_cell.length_c   1.000
_cell.angle_alpha   90.00
_cell.angle_beta   90.00
_cell.angle_gamma   90.00
#
_symmetry.space_group_name_H-M   'P 1'
#
loop_
_entity.id
_entity.type
_entity.pdbx_description
1 polymer ?
#
loop_
_entity_poly.entity_id
_entity_poly.type
_entity_poly.pdbx_seq_one_letter_code
_entity_poly.pdbx_strand_id
1 'polypeptide(L)' 'MIVIISSYDDAMVKEKDEESWATSIRNNLLKDIRIHKNTIDYWAMLDEADLDNCFFVTPFIREIVNVAKLGGRN' A
#
# COMPACT_ATOMS: atom_id res chain seq x y z
N MET A 1 -2.99 -10.83 0.75
CA MET A 1 -2.93 -9.47 0.20
C MET A 1 -1.83 -9.29 -0.85
N ILE A 2 -0.73 -10.05 -0.79
CA ILE A 2 0.37 -9.92 -1.76
C ILE A 2 -0.06 -10.02 -3.24
N VAL A 3 -0.87 -11.03 -3.60
CA VAL A 3 -1.38 -11.20 -4.97
C VAL A 3 -2.24 -10.00 -5.41
N ILE A 4 -3.10 -9.50 -4.51
CA ILE A 4 -3.99 -8.37 -4.80
C ILE A 4 -3.20 -7.09 -5.03
N ILE A 5 -2.20 -6.80 -4.18
CA ILE A 5 -1.36 -5.60 -4.33
C ILE A 5 -0.52 -5.68 -5.60
N SER A 6 0.05 -6.85 -5.92
CA SER A 6 0.80 -7.04 -7.17
C SER A 6 -0.08 -6.77 -8.39
N SER A 7 -1.31 -7.30 -8.40
CA SER A 7 -2.26 -7.04 -9.49
C SER A 7 -2.70 -5.58 -9.57
N TYR A 8 -2.82 -4.91 -8.42
CA TYR A 8 -3.15 -3.48 -8.37
C TYR A 8 -1.99 -2.61 -8.88
N ASP A 9 -0.75 -2.92 -8.50
CA ASP A 9 0.47 -2.29 -9.03
C ASP A 9 0.51 -2.38 -10.57
N ASP A 10 0.28 -3.58 -11.12
CA ASP A 10 0.19 -3.81 -12.57
C ASP A 10 -0.95 -3.03 -13.24
N ALA A 11 -2.05 -2.78 -12.53
CA ALA A 11 -3.21 -2.03 -13.04
C ALA A 11 -2.95 -0.52 -13.05
N MET A 12 -2.26 0.00 -12.03
CA MET A 12 -1.86 1.41 -11.95
C MET A 12 -0.88 1.77 -13.08
N VAL A 13 0.05 0.87 -13.42
CA VAL A 13 0.95 1.03 -14.58
C VAL A 13 0.17 1.22 -15.88
N LYS A 14 -1.04 0.64 -15.99
CA LYS A 14 -1.89 0.68 -17.18
C LYS A 14 -2.90 1.82 -17.16
N GLU A 15 -2.76 2.79 -16.24
CA GLU A 15 -3.66 3.94 -16.04
C GLU A 15 -5.13 3.56 -15.84
N LYS A 16 -5.40 2.35 -15.34
CA LYS A 16 -6.74 1.92 -14.96
C LYS A 16 -6.96 2.23 -13.50
N ASP A 17 -7.21 3.51 -13.20
CA ASP A 17 -7.48 3.92 -11.82
C ASP A 17 -8.92 3.55 -11.44
N GLU A 18 -9.07 2.48 -10.66
CA GLU A 18 -10.34 2.10 -10.03
C GLU A 18 -10.30 2.50 -8.56
N GLU A 19 -10.77 3.72 -8.25
CA GLU A 19 -10.86 4.28 -6.89
C GLU A 19 -11.55 3.34 -5.88
N SER A 20 -12.49 2.51 -6.37
CA SER A 20 -13.18 1.48 -5.58
C SER A 20 -12.25 0.36 -5.08
N TRP A 21 -11.21 0.01 -5.83
CA TRP A 21 -10.21 -0.99 -5.46
C TRP A 21 -9.23 -0.41 -4.45
N ALA A 22 -8.77 0.82 -4.66
CA ALA A 22 -7.90 1.53 -3.72
C ALA A 22 -8.52 1.58 -2.32
N THR A 23 -9.80 1.95 -2.24
CA THR A 23 -10.55 2.00 -0.99
C THR A 23 -10.66 0.62 -0.33
N SER A 24 -10.97 -0.42 -1.10
CA SER A 24 -11.10 -1.79 -0.61
C SER A 24 -9.76 -2.33 -0.10
N ILE A 25 -8.68 -2.11 -0.84
CA ILE A 25 -7.32 -2.53 -0.45
C ILE A 25 -6.91 -1.81 0.84
N ARG A 26 -7.10 -0.49 0.91
CA ARG A 26 -6.79 0.33 2.09
C ARG A 26 -7.51 -0.20 3.33
N ASN A 27 -8.82 -0.43 3.24
CA ASN A 27 -9.62 -0.89 4.37
C ASN A 27 -9.20 -2.27 4.87
N ASN A 28 -8.92 -3.21 3.96
CA ASN A 28 -8.45 -4.55 4.35
C ASN A 28 -7.05 -4.50 4.97
N LEU A 29 -6.14 -3.70 4.42
CA LEU A 29 -4.79 -3.52 4.98
C LEU A 29 -4.81 -2.89 6.38
N LEU A 30 -5.66 -1.88 6.61
CA LEU A 30 -5.77 -1.22 7.91
C LEU A 30 -6.46 -2.11 8.95
N LYS A 31 -7.53 -2.83 8.56
CA LYS A 31 -8.30 -3.68 9.48
C LYS A 31 -7.43 -4.75 10.13
N ASP A 32 -6.60 -5.44 9.34
CA ASP A 32 -5.77 -6.56 9.79
C ASP A 32 -4.27 -6.26 9.62
N ILE A 33 -3.88 -5.03 9.98
CA ILE A 33 -2.55 -4.49 9.69
C ILE A 33 -1.38 -5.33 10.21
N ARG A 34 -1.55 -5.96 11.38
CA ARG A 34 -0.51 -6.83 11.96
C ARG A 34 -0.28 -8.07 11.10
N ILE A 35 -1.35 -8.63 10.54
CA ILE A 35 -1.28 -9.80 9.64
C ILE A 35 -0.62 -9.40 8.32
N HIS A 36 -0.86 -8.16 7.87
CA HIS A 36 -0.35 -7.65 6.60
C HIS A 36 0.97 -6.90 6.70
N LYS A 37 1.60 -6.82 7.89
CA LYS A 37 2.81 -6.02 8.13
C LYS A 37 3.91 -6.27 7.12
N ASN A 38 4.27 -7.53 6.87
CA ASN A 38 5.34 -7.85 5.91
C ASN A 38 5.01 -7.42 4.48
N THR A 39 3.73 -7.50 4.09
CA THR A 39 3.29 -7.03 2.78
C THR A 39 3.39 -5.50 2.72
N ILE A 40 2.92 -4.80 3.75
CA ILE A 40 2.99 -3.34 3.82
C ILE A 40 4.44 -2.86 3.81
N ASP A 41 5.31 -3.44 4.65
CA ASP A 41 6.72 -3.06 4.74
C ASP A 41 7.45 -3.27 3.40
N TYR A 42 7.19 -4.40 2.72
CA TYR A 42 7.78 -4.69 1.40
C TYR A 42 7.39 -3.65 0.35
N TRP A 43 6.08 -3.38 0.19
CA TRP A 43 5.60 -2.50 -0.87
C TRP A 43 5.76 -1.00 -0.54
N ALA A 44 5.88 -0.64 0.75
CA ALA A 44 6.13 0.73 1.17
C ALA A 44 7.55 1.21 0.85
N MET A 45 8.51 0.27 0.74
CA MET A 45 9.93 0.55 0.48
C MET A 45 10.43 1.74 1.30
N LEU A 46 10.23 1.72 2.63
CA LEU A 46 10.50 2.89 3.48
C LEU A 46 11.99 3.28 3.54
N ASP A 47 12.87 2.35 3.17
CA ASP A 47 14.32 2.59 3.10
C ASP A 47 14.76 3.22 1.77
N GLU A 48 13.89 3.29 0.77
CA GLU A 48 14.15 3.94 -0.53
C GLU A 48 13.56 5.37 -0.52
N ALA A 49 14.40 6.38 -0.65
CA ALA A 49 13.93 7.77 -0.65
C ALA A 49 13.43 8.22 -2.03
N ASP A 50 13.96 7.61 -3.10
CA ASP A 50 13.66 7.96 -4.47
C ASP A 50 12.40 7.24 -4.97
N LEU A 51 11.34 8.02 -5.21
CA LEU A 51 10.06 7.49 -5.71
C LEU A 51 10.16 6.98 -7.15
N ASP A 52 11.13 7.44 -7.94
CA ASP A 52 11.32 6.98 -9.32
C ASP A 52 11.88 5.54 -9.38
N ASN A 53 12.46 5.06 -8.27
CA ASN A 53 12.97 3.69 -8.12
C ASN A 53 12.00 2.76 -7.35
N CYS A 54 10.79 3.20 -7.06
CA CYS A 54 9.80 2.44 -6.30
C CYS A 54 8.76 1.74 -7.20
N PHE A 55 7.96 0.86 -6.61
CA PHE A 55 6.77 0.34 -7.27
C PHE A 55 5.73 1.45 -7.47
N PHE A 56 4.87 1.33 -8.48
CA PHE A 56 3.80 2.32 -8.73
C PHE A 56 2.83 2.43 -7.54
N VAL A 57 2.59 1.32 -6.84
CA VAL A 57 1.73 1.25 -5.67
C VAL A 57 2.38 1.83 -4.40
N THR A 58 3.70 2.08 -4.40
CA THR A 58 4.45 2.49 -3.20
C THR A 58 3.89 3.76 -2.53
N PRO A 59 3.58 4.86 -3.24
CA PRO A 59 2.99 6.05 -2.62
C PRO A 59 1.69 5.73 -1.86
N PHE A 60 0.81 4.93 -2.44
CA PHE A 60 -0.45 4.48 -1.81
C PHE A 60 -0.19 3.66 -0.54
N ILE A 61 0.78 2.74 -0.55
CA ILE A 61 1.12 1.96 0.64
C ILE A 61 1.74 2.84 1.74
N ARG A 62 2.55 3.85 1.38
CA ARG A 62 3.11 4.82 2.35
C ARG A 62 2.03 5.62 3.06
N GLU A 63 0.94 5.98 2.38
CA GLU A 63 -0.21 6.61 3.03
C GLU A 63 -0.81 5.70 4.12
N ILE A 64 -0.94 4.40 3.85
CA ILE A 64 -1.46 3.42 4.81
C ILE A 64 -0.56 3.33 6.03
N VAL A 65 0.77 3.29 5.84
CA VAL A 65 1.75 3.33 6.93
C VAL A 65 1.57 4.58 7.79
N ASN A 66 1.37 5.75 7.16
CA ASN A 66 1.16 7.00 7.88
C ASN A 66 -0.14 6.98 8.70
N VAL A 67 -1.25 6.54 8.10
CA VAL A 67 -2.53 6.39 8.80
C VAL A 67 -2.41 5.42 9.98
N ALA A 68 -1.73 4.30 9.80
CA ALA A 68 -1.49 3.33 10.86
C ALA A 68 -0.66 3.91 12.02
N LYS A 69 0.37 4.70 11.73
CA LYS A 69 1.17 5.40 12.75
C LYS A 69 0.34 6.43 13.51
N LEU A 70 -0.60 7.11 12.84
CA LEU A 70 -1.52 8.06 13.48
C LEU A 70 -2.54 7.35 14.39
N GLY A 71 -3.04 6.18 13.98
CA GLY A 71 -3.96 5.35 14.79
C GLY A 71 -3.29 4.55 15.91
N GLY A 72 -1.96 4.44 15.91
CA GLY A 72 -1.16 3.69 16.88
C GLY A 72 -0.69 4.50 18.11
N ARG A 73 -1.11 5.76 18.26
CA ARG A 73 -0.95 6.53 19.50
C ARG A 73 -2.11 6.21 20.45
N ASN A 74 -2.06 5.06 21.12
CA ASN A 74 -2.83 4.76 22.32
C ASN A 74 -1.92 4.08 23.33
#